data_AF-A0A535T8V5-F1
#
_entry.id   AF-A0A535T8V5-F1
#
_cell.length_a   1.000
_cell.length_b   1.000
_cell.length_c   1.000
_cell.angle_alpha   90.00
_cell.angle_beta   90.00
_cell.angle_gamma   90.00
#
_symmetry.space_group_name_H-M   'P 1'
#
loop_
_entity.id
_entity.type
_entity.pdbx_description
1 polymer ?
#
loop_
_entity_poly.entity_id
_entity_poly.type
_entity_poly.pdbx_seq_one_letter_code
_entity_poly.pdbx_strand_id
1 'polypeptide(L)'
;MTVSQDVLVQFDPNNVMVGIAGYYVAPEGTQHVIVGFRDGTLTEVYWRSGQGVHQDTLARFSNGVVGVGAYYDTNEGSQHAVIGTRDGQLIELYWKSGQGVHQDVLTSFSNGFVGISAYYIPTED
;
A
#
# COMPACT_ATOMS: atom_id res chain seq x y z
N MET A 1 10.21 24.33 -21.81
CA MET A 1 9.81 23.88 -20.47
C MET A 1 10.53 22.57 -20.22
N THR A 2 11.52 22.54 -19.33
CA THR A 2 12.17 21.28 -18.91
C THR A 2 11.35 20.68 -17.78
N VAL A 3 10.96 19.41 -17.93
CA VAL A 3 10.38 18.65 -16.83
C VAL A 3 11.53 18.32 -15.88
N SER A 4 11.44 18.77 -14.63
CA SER A 4 12.35 18.30 -13.58
C SER A 4 11.94 16.88 -13.23
N GLN A 5 12.86 15.93 -13.39
CA GLN A 5 12.70 14.57 -12.90
C GLN A 5 13.45 14.43 -11.59
N ASP A 6 12.79 13.90 -10.58
CA ASP A 6 13.40 13.54 -9.31
C ASP A 6 13.12 12.06 -9.00
N VAL A 7 14.04 11.42 -8.30
CA VAL A 7 13.92 10.01 -7.88
C VAL A 7 13.68 10.01 -6.39
N LEU A 8 12.44 9.75 -5.98
CA LEU A 8 12.05 9.72 -4.57
C LEU A 8 12.66 8.53 -3.82
N VAL A 9 12.72 7.36 -4.48
CA VAL A 9 13.23 6.11 -3.92
C VAL A 9 13.69 5.18 -5.04
N GLN A 10 14.72 4.38 -4.75
CA GLN A 10 15.15 3.26 -5.58
C GLN A 10 15.10 1.97 -4.76
N PHE A 11 14.42 0.95 -5.30
CA PHE A 11 14.36 -0.39 -4.72
C PHE A 11 15.40 -1.32 -5.34
N ASP A 12 15.63 -2.48 -4.69
CA ASP A 12 16.48 -3.53 -5.24
C ASP A 12 15.94 -3.96 -6.62
N PRO A 13 16.72 -3.81 -7.71
CA PRO A 13 16.27 -4.15 -9.05
C PRO A 13 15.96 -5.65 -9.23
N ASN A 14 16.43 -6.50 -8.33
CA ASN A 14 16.14 -7.94 -8.37
C ASN A 14 14.82 -8.29 -7.67
N ASN A 15 14.26 -7.39 -6.87
CA ASN A 15 12.95 -7.60 -6.27
C ASN A 15 11.86 -7.01 -7.17
N VAL A 16 11.10 -7.90 -7.81
CA VAL A 16 10.09 -7.51 -8.79
C VAL A 16 8.90 -6.85 -8.08
N MET A 17 8.67 -5.57 -8.35
CA MET A 17 7.44 -4.87 -7.99
C MET A 17 6.28 -5.44 -8.82
N VAL A 18 5.19 -5.81 -8.15
CA VAL A 18 4.03 -6.49 -8.76
C VAL A 18 2.72 -5.74 -8.52
N GLY A 19 2.68 -4.82 -7.56
CA GLY A 19 1.52 -3.96 -7.33
C GLY A 19 1.95 -2.63 -6.71
N ILE A 20 1.32 -1.54 -7.13
CA ILE A 20 1.56 -0.20 -6.60
C ILE A 20 0.20 0.49 -6.44
N ALA A 21 -0.03 1.10 -5.29
CA ALA A 21 -1.20 1.95 -5.05
C ALA A 21 -0.77 3.24 -4.35
N GLY A 22 -1.47 4.34 -4.62
CA GLY A 22 -1.18 5.63 -3.99
C GLY A 22 -2.44 6.27 -3.43
N TYR A 23 -2.29 6.95 -2.30
CA TYR A 23 -3.36 7.72 -1.66
C TYR A 23 -2.77 8.93 -0.90
N TYR A 24 -3.65 9.80 -0.43
CA TYR A 24 -3.29 11.01 0.29
C TYR A 24 -4.00 11.06 1.64
N VAL A 25 -3.26 11.39 2.69
CA VAL A 25 -3.80 11.58 4.05
C VAL A 25 -3.97 13.08 4.26
N ALA A 26 -5.18 13.57 3.99
CA ALA A 26 -5.44 15.01 3.97
C ALA A 26 -5.18 15.75 5.30
N PRO A 27 -5.54 15.19 6.48
CA PRO A 27 -5.24 15.83 7.75
C PRO A 27 -3.74 15.98 8.04
N GLU A 28 -2.89 15.14 7.44
CA GLU A 28 -1.44 15.11 7.70
C GLU A 28 -0.62 15.81 6.60
N GLY A 29 -1.23 16.06 5.45
CA GLY A 29 -0.54 16.65 4.31
C GLY A 29 0.42 15.69 3.62
N THR A 30 0.28 14.39 3.85
CA THR A 30 1.21 13.34 3.43
C THR A 30 0.69 12.56 2.24
N GLN A 31 1.59 12.27 1.31
CA GLN A 31 1.39 11.41 0.16
C GLN A 31 1.98 10.04 0.48
N HIS A 32 1.29 8.99 0.05
CA HIS A 32 1.65 7.62 0.36
C HIS A 32 1.61 6.78 -0.91
N VAL A 33 2.59 5.89 -1.07
CA VAL A 33 2.66 4.88 -2.12
C VAL A 33 2.98 3.55 -1.47
N ILE A 34 2.11 2.58 -1.67
CA ILE A 34 2.30 1.21 -1.20
C ILE A 34 2.84 0.38 -2.36
N VAL A 35 4.00 -0.24 -2.16
CA VAL A 35 4.71 -1.04 -3.16
C VAL A 35 4.73 -2.48 -2.69
N GLY A 36 4.07 -3.35 -3.45
CA GLY A 36 4.05 -4.79 -3.25
C GLY A 36 5.06 -5.50 -4.13
N PHE A 37 5.80 -6.41 -3.52
CA PHE A 37 6.87 -7.16 -4.16
C PHE A 37 6.56 -8.64 -4.30
N ARG A 38 7.15 -9.26 -5.32
CA ARG A 38 6.99 -10.67 -5.65
C ARG A 38 7.44 -11.61 -4.53
N ASP A 39 8.43 -11.19 -3.73
CA ASP A 39 8.90 -11.92 -2.55
C ASP A 39 7.95 -11.84 -1.35
N GLY A 40 6.89 -11.04 -1.45
CA GLY A 40 5.91 -10.85 -0.39
C GLY A 40 6.10 -9.61 0.46
N THR A 41 7.20 -8.87 0.27
CA THR A 41 7.43 -7.63 1.00
C THR A 41 6.42 -6.57 0.55
N LEU A 42 5.86 -5.84 1.52
CA LEU A 42 5.08 -4.64 1.28
C LEU A 42 5.79 -3.45 1.91
N THR A 43 6.07 -2.43 1.12
CA THR A 43 6.75 -1.21 1.56
C THR A 43 5.85 -0.01 1.35
N GLU A 44 5.71 0.81 2.37
CA GLU A 44 5.15 2.15 2.26
C GLU A 44 6.27 3.14 1.95
N VAL A 45 6.03 4.03 0.99
CA VAL A 45 6.83 5.22 0.71
C VAL A 45 5.94 6.41 0.99
N TYR A 46 6.36 7.31 1.88
CA TYR A 46 5.57 8.49 2.20
C TYR A 46 6.40 9.75 2.33
N TRP A 47 5.79 10.88 2.03
CA TRP A 47 6.43 12.19 2.09
C TRP A 47 5.40 13.30 2.22
N ARG A 48 5.86 14.49 2.64
CA ARG A 48 5.09 15.73 2.55
C ARG A 48 5.94 16.85 1.97
N SER A 49 5.29 17.87 1.43
CA SER A 49 6.00 19.02 0.84
C SER A 49 6.95 19.65 1.86
N GLY A 50 8.19 19.91 1.43
CA GLY A 50 9.25 20.47 2.28
C GLY A 50 9.86 19.48 3.29
N GLN A 51 9.54 18.19 3.20
CA GLN A 51 10.17 17.14 3.99
C GLN A 51 10.78 16.04 3.11
N GLY A 52 11.62 15.21 3.73
CA GLY A 52 12.23 14.07 3.06
C GLY A 52 11.23 12.96 2.72
N VAL A 53 11.70 12.01 1.93
CA VAL A 53 10.99 10.77 1.61
C VAL A 53 11.33 9.72 2.66
N HIS A 54 10.32 9.02 3.14
CA HIS A 54 10.42 7.98 4.15
C HIS A 54 9.96 6.64 3.59
N GLN A 55 10.46 5.54 4.17
CA GLN A 55 10.14 4.18 3.76
C GLN A 55 9.96 3.28 4.98
N ASP A 56 8.85 2.54 5.04
CA ASP A 56 8.55 1.58 6.09
C ASP A 56 8.13 0.23 5.49
N THR A 57 8.59 -0.88 6.08
CA THR A 57 8.08 -2.21 5.71
C THR A 57 6.80 -2.47 6.52
N LEU A 58 5.66 -2.56 5.83
CA LEU A 58 4.37 -2.80 6.48
C LEU A 58 4.17 -4.28 6.84
N ALA A 59 4.53 -5.19 5.92
CA ALA A 59 4.32 -6.63 6.09
C ALA A 59 5.23 -7.47 5.18
N ARG A 60 5.27 -8.79 5.45
CA ARG A 60 5.86 -9.81 4.57
C ARG A 60 4.95 -11.03 4.46
N PHE A 61 4.53 -11.36 3.25
CA PHE A 61 3.67 -12.52 2.95
C PHE A 61 4.49 -13.67 2.34
N SER A 62 4.51 -14.84 2.98
CA SER A 62 5.33 -15.97 2.53
C SER A 62 5.03 -16.45 1.10
N ASN A 63 3.81 -16.26 0.63
CA ASN A 63 3.38 -16.69 -0.70
C ASN A 63 3.61 -15.63 -1.79
N GLY A 64 4.05 -14.43 -1.44
CA GLY A 64 4.26 -13.33 -2.40
C GLY A 64 3.00 -12.52 -2.68
N VAL A 65 3.19 -11.26 -3.07
CA VAL A 65 2.12 -10.35 -3.50
C VAL A 65 1.81 -10.57 -4.99
N VAL A 66 0.57 -10.29 -5.38
CA VAL A 66 0.09 -10.27 -6.77
C VAL A 66 -0.45 -8.90 -7.16
N GLY A 67 -1.09 -8.19 -6.22
CA GLY A 67 -1.60 -6.85 -6.47
C GLY A 67 -1.85 -6.11 -5.16
N VAL A 68 -1.92 -4.78 -5.26
CA VAL A 68 -2.10 -3.87 -4.14
C VAL A 68 -3.13 -2.81 -4.52
N GLY A 69 -4.12 -2.60 -3.67
CA GLY A 69 -4.96 -1.40 -3.61
C GLY A 69 -4.74 -0.69 -2.27
N ALA A 70 -4.99 0.61 -2.20
CA ALA A 70 -4.83 1.35 -0.94
C ALA A 70 -5.73 2.59 -0.90
N TYR A 71 -6.14 2.98 0.31
CA TYR A 71 -6.96 4.16 0.56
C TYR A 71 -6.75 4.70 1.97
N TYR A 72 -7.25 5.92 2.19
CA TYR A 72 -7.37 6.52 3.51
C TYR A 72 -8.85 6.61 3.90
N ASP A 73 -9.19 6.09 5.07
CA ASP A 73 -10.50 6.26 5.69
C ASP A 73 -10.50 7.57 6.48
N THR A 74 -11.26 8.56 6.00
CA THR A 74 -11.34 9.87 6.65
C THR A 74 -12.19 9.88 7.91
N ASN A 75 -13.12 8.94 8.06
CA ASN A 75 -14.01 8.86 9.23
C ASN A 75 -13.28 8.25 10.42
N GLU A 76 -12.49 7.20 10.17
CA GLU A 76 -11.73 6.52 11.22
C GLU A 76 -10.33 7.10 11.43
N GLY A 77 -9.82 7.83 10.44
CA GLY A 77 -8.46 8.36 10.45
C GLY A 77 -7.40 7.26 10.31
N SER A 78 -7.72 6.21 9.56
CA SER A 78 -6.87 5.05 9.31
C SER A 78 -6.48 4.93 7.84
N GLN A 79 -5.31 4.37 7.63
CA GLN A 79 -4.74 4.05 6.33
C GLN A 79 -4.96 2.56 6.09
N HIS A 80 -5.28 2.20 4.85
CA HIS A 80 -5.62 0.83 4.48
C HIS A 80 -4.88 0.41 3.21
N ALA A 81 -4.41 -0.83 3.20
CA ALA A 81 -3.90 -1.50 2.01
C ALA A 81 -4.60 -2.85 1.84
N VAL A 82 -5.09 -3.14 0.65
CA VAL A 82 -5.69 -4.43 0.28
C VAL A 82 -4.72 -5.18 -0.63
N ILE A 83 -4.35 -6.38 -0.21
CA ILE A 83 -3.31 -7.20 -0.82
C ILE A 83 -3.93 -8.48 -1.35
N GLY A 84 -3.68 -8.76 -2.62
CA GLY A 84 -3.90 -10.09 -3.21
C GLY A 84 -2.61 -10.89 -3.14
N THR A 85 -2.65 -12.07 -2.55
CA THR A 85 -1.51 -13.00 -2.43
C THR A 85 -1.61 -14.15 -3.43
N ARG A 86 -0.49 -14.83 -3.73
CA ARG A 86 -0.47 -15.91 -4.75
C ARG A 86 -1.28 -17.15 -4.37
N ASP A 87 -1.47 -17.40 -3.08
CA ASP A 87 -2.30 -18.48 -2.55
C ASP A 87 -3.79 -18.09 -2.48
N GLY A 88 -4.17 -16.95 -3.05
CA GLY A 88 -5.56 -16.55 -3.23
C GLY A 88 -6.16 -15.82 -2.04
N GLN A 89 -5.37 -15.47 -1.01
CA GLN A 89 -5.89 -14.66 0.10
C GLN A 89 -6.02 -13.20 -0.31
N LEU A 90 -7.17 -12.61 -0.03
CA LEU A 90 -7.39 -11.17 -0.02
C LEU A 90 -7.23 -10.69 1.42
N ILE A 91 -6.24 -9.85 1.66
CA ILE A 91 -5.81 -9.42 2.99
C ILE A 91 -5.93 -7.92 3.08
N GLU A 92 -6.48 -7.41 4.17
CA GLU A 92 -6.42 -6.00 4.53
C GLU A 92 -5.28 -5.80 5.55
N LEU A 93 -4.49 -4.76 5.32
CA LEU A 93 -3.69 -4.13 6.34
C LEU A 93 -4.30 -2.78 6.68
N TYR A 94 -4.36 -2.43 7.96
CA TYR A 94 -4.81 -1.12 8.41
C TYR A 94 -3.95 -0.58 9.55
N TRP A 95 -3.74 0.73 9.56
CA TRP A 95 -2.92 1.40 10.58
C TRP A 95 -3.33 2.86 10.76
N LYS A 96 -2.92 3.44 11.89
CA LYS A 96 -2.94 4.90 12.11
C LYS A 96 -1.53 5.40 12.30
N SER A 97 -1.30 6.67 11.99
CA SER A 97 0.03 7.27 12.13
C SER A 97 0.54 7.16 13.57
N GLY A 98 1.77 6.66 13.71
CA GLY A 98 2.39 6.40 15.01
C GLY A 98 1.87 5.15 15.74
N GLN A 99 1.03 4.33 15.11
CA GLN A 99 0.51 3.07 15.65
C GLN A 99 1.04 1.87 14.83
N GLY A 100 0.83 0.67 15.36
CA GLY A 100 1.21 -0.57 14.66
C GLY A 100 0.33 -0.87 13.45
N VAL A 101 0.85 -1.72 12.57
CA VAL A 101 0.10 -2.27 11.43
C VAL A 101 -0.69 -3.49 11.91
N HIS A 102 -1.97 -3.50 11.59
CA HIS A 102 -2.88 -4.62 11.82
C HIS A 102 -3.20 -5.32 10.51
N GLN A 103 -3.64 -6.58 10.59
CA GLN A 103 -3.89 -7.42 9.44
C GLN A 103 -5.14 -8.28 9.64
N ASP A 104 -6.00 -8.33 8.63
CA ASP A 104 -7.15 -9.23 8.54
C ASP A 104 -7.23 -9.94 7.18
N VAL A 105 -7.58 -11.22 7.18
CA VAL A 105 -7.91 -11.95 5.95
C VAL A 105 -9.38 -11.70 5.63
N LEU A 106 -9.64 -10.93 4.58
CA LEU A 106 -11.00 -10.60 4.16
C LEU A 106 -11.72 -11.82 3.57
N THR A 107 -11.04 -12.55 2.69
CA THR A 107 -11.57 -13.79 2.08
C THR A 107 -10.46 -14.55 1.34
N SER A 108 -10.80 -15.70 0.76
CA SER A 108 -9.91 -16.48 -0.09
C SER A 108 -10.60 -16.89 -1.39
N PHE A 109 -9.86 -16.79 -2.49
CA PHE A 109 -10.31 -17.17 -3.82
C PHE A 109 -9.55 -18.42 -4.28
N SER A 110 -10.24 -19.31 -4.99
CA SER A 110 -9.60 -20.45 -5.67
C SER A 110 -8.94 -20.04 -7.00
N ASN A 111 -9.36 -18.91 -7.57
CA ASN A 111 -8.75 -18.32 -8.75
C ASN A 111 -7.68 -17.30 -8.31
N GLY A 112 -6.57 -17.23 -9.06
CA GLY A 112 -5.53 -16.25 -8.81
C GLY A 112 -5.98 -14.81 -9.14
N PHE A 113 -5.37 -13.85 -8.46
CA PHE A 113 -5.53 -12.43 -8.80
C PHE A 113 -4.71 -12.07 -10.04
N VAL A 114 -5.14 -11.04 -10.77
CA VAL A 114 -4.33 -10.37 -11.81
C VAL A 114 -4.18 -8.87 -11.55
N GLY A 115 -4.87 -8.36 -10.53
CA GLY A 115 -4.86 -6.97 -10.10
C GLY A 115 -5.76 -6.81 -8.89
N ILE A 116 -5.50 -5.78 -8.10
CA ILE A 116 -6.28 -5.39 -6.94
C ILE A 116 -6.52 -3.89 -7.05
N SER A 117 -7.72 -3.44 -6.68
CA SER A 117 -8.04 -2.05 -6.48
C SER A 117 -8.79 -1.93 -5.16
N ALA A 118 -8.66 -0.79 -4.50
CA ALA A 118 -9.38 -0.49 -3.28
C ALA A 118 -9.71 1.00 -3.30
N TYR A 119 -10.84 1.35 -2.73
CA TYR A 119 -11.30 2.73 -2.61
C TYR A 119 -12.13 2.86 -1.35
N TYR A 120 -12.20 4.09 -0.87
CA TYR A 120 -13.00 4.47 0.28
C TYR A 120 -14.23 5.25 -0.17
N ILE A 121 -15.39 5.00 0.46
CA ILE A 121 -16.59 5.81 0.32
C ILE A 121 -16.88 6.46 1.69
N PRO A 122 -16.90 7.79 1.82
CA PRO A 122 -17.08 8.46 3.11
C PRO A 122 -18.47 8.32 3.76
N THR A 123 -19.47 7.81 3.04
CA THR A 123 -20.89 7.98 3.39
C THR A 123 -21.74 6.70 3.31
N GLU A 124 -21.14 5.52 3.41
CA GLU A 124 -21.91 4.27 3.53
C GLU A 124 -22.02 3.91 5.02
N ASP A 125 -23.03 4.47 5.69
CA ASP A 125 -23.68 3.88 6.87
C ASP A 125 -25.04 3.30 6.43
#